data_AF-A0A7X9HVF5-F1
#
_entry.id   AF-A0A7X9HVF5-F1
#
_cell.length_a   1.000
_cell.length_b   1.000
_cell.length_c   1.000
_cell.angle_alpha   90.00
_cell.angle_beta   90.00
_cell.angle_gamma   90.00
#
_symmetry.space_group_name_H-M   'P 1'
#
loop_
_entity.id
_entity.type
_entity.pdbx_description
1 polymer ?
#
loop_
_entity_poly.entity_id
_entity_poly.type
_entity_poly.pdbx_seq_one_letter_code
_entity_poly.pdbx_strand_id
1 'polypeptide(L)'
;MLHGGDYNPDQWKATPEIWDEDMRLMKLAHCNAMSVGIFAWAALEPEEGRFEFGWLDEIMDRLTENGAYAVLATPSGARPAWMSAKYPEVLRVQANRQRILHGVRHNHCYTSPIYREKTRIINLKLAERYKDHPALLVWH
;
A
#
# COMPACT_ATOMS: atom_id res chain seq x y z
N MET A 1 -12.47 -0.55 -21.13
CA MET A 1 -13.11 -0.34 -19.81
C MET A 1 -12.25 -1.04 -18.77
N LEU A 2 -11.93 -0.36 -17.67
CA LEU A 2 -11.20 -0.97 -16.55
C LEU A 2 -12.18 -1.79 -15.70
N HIS A 3 -11.77 -2.98 -15.29
CA HIS A 3 -12.57 -3.91 -14.49
C HIS A 3 -11.69 -4.63 -13.47
N GLY A 4 -12.10 -4.64 -12.21
CA GLY A 4 -11.37 -5.23 -11.11
C GLY A 4 -11.68 -4.49 -9.81
N GLY A 5 -10.70 -4.40 -8.91
CA GLY A 5 -10.88 -3.75 -7.61
C GLY A 5 -9.63 -3.80 -6.74
N ASP A 6 -9.83 -3.61 -5.44
CA ASP A 6 -8.74 -3.65 -4.46
C ASP A 6 -8.20 -5.08 -4.32
N TYR A 7 -6.89 -5.21 -4.47
CA TYR A 7 -6.15 -6.45 -4.31
C TYR A 7 -5.10 -6.29 -3.21
N ASN A 8 -5.17 -7.15 -2.18
CA ASN A 8 -4.36 -7.04 -0.95
C ASN A 8 -3.44 -8.28 -0.78
N PRO A 9 -2.51 -8.53 -1.71
CA PRO A 9 -1.63 -9.69 -1.66
C PRO A 9 -0.64 -9.66 -0.48
N ASP A 10 -0.43 -8.49 0.12
CA ASP A 10 0.40 -8.30 1.32
C ASP A 10 -0.09 -9.12 2.52
N GLN A 11 -1.36 -9.51 2.53
CA GLN A 11 -1.97 -10.37 3.56
C GLN A 11 -1.70 -11.87 3.33
N TRP A 12 -1.27 -12.24 2.13
CA TRP A 12 -1.05 -13.62 1.70
C TRP A 12 0.41 -13.92 1.35
N LYS A 13 1.36 -13.07 1.77
CA LYS A 13 2.81 -13.23 1.53
C LYS A 13 3.40 -14.56 2.02
N ALA A 14 2.78 -15.18 3.02
CA ALA A 14 3.22 -16.47 3.57
C ALA A 14 2.68 -17.67 2.77
N THR A 15 1.89 -17.43 1.73
CA THR A 15 1.17 -18.46 0.97
C THR A 15 1.16 -18.10 -0.53
N PRO A 16 2.34 -18.05 -1.19
CA PRO A 16 2.47 -17.54 -2.57
C PRO A 16 1.63 -18.31 -3.61
N GLU A 17 1.26 -19.55 -3.33
CA GLU A 17 0.35 -20.33 -4.17
C GLU A 17 -1.05 -19.69 -4.29
N ILE A 18 -1.45 -18.85 -3.32
CA ILE A 18 -2.69 -18.06 -3.43
C ILE A 18 -2.54 -16.99 -4.50
N TRP A 19 -1.36 -16.40 -4.69
CA TRP A 19 -1.15 -15.42 -5.76
C TRP A 19 -1.27 -16.05 -7.16
N ASP A 20 -0.79 -17.29 -7.33
CA ASP A 20 -0.99 -18.04 -8.57
C ASP A 20 -2.48 -18.24 -8.87
N GLU A 21 -3.24 -18.64 -7.84
CA GLU A 21 -4.67 -18.86 -7.96
C GLU A 21 -5.44 -17.55 -8.19
N ASP A 22 -5.05 -16.46 -7.54
CA ASP A 22 -5.61 -15.13 -7.77
C ASP A 22 -5.45 -14.71 -9.23
N MET A 23 -4.26 -14.91 -9.82
CA MET A 23 -4.02 -14.60 -11.24
C MET A 23 -4.89 -15.44 -12.18
N ARG A 24 -5.05 -16.73 -11.88
CA ARG A 24 -5.93 -17.63 -12.64
C ARG A 24 -7.39 -17.18 -12.57
N LEU A 25 -7.87 -16.85 -11.37
CA LEU A 25 -9.25 -16.41 -11.12
C LEU A 25 -9.52 -15.02 -11.73
N MET A 26 -8.55 -14.10 -11.66
CA MET A 26 -8.63 -12.78 -12.27
C MET A 26 -8.88 -12.87 -13.79
N LYS A 27 -8.17 -13.77 -14.48
CA LYS A 27 -8.37 -14.06 -15.90
C LYS A 27 -9.76 -14.60 -16.19
N LEU A 28 -10.24 -15.56 -15.39
CA LEU A 28 -11.59 -16.14 -15.54
C LEU A 28 -12.70 -15.11 -15.29
N ALA A 29 -12.48 -14.17 -14.38
CA ALA A 29 -13.40 -13.08 -14.08
C ALA A 29 -13.32 -11.91 -15.08
N HIS A 30 -12.40 -11.97 -16.05
CA HIS A 30 -12.13 -10.90 -17.00
C HIS A 30 -11.80 -9.56 -16.32
N CYS A 31 -11.06 -9.62 -15.21
CA CYS A 31 -10.53 -8.44 -14.54
C CYS A 31 -9.17 -8.06 -15.15
N ASN A 32 -8.89 -6.77 -15.28
CA ASN A 32 -7.71 -6.22 -15.95
C ASN A 32 -7.04 -5.05 -15.22
N ALA A 33 -7.56 -4.61 -14.07
CA ALA A 33 -6.95 -3.53 -13.29
C ALA A 33 -7.16 -3.76 -11.78
N MET A 34 -6.08 -3.74 -11.01
CA MET A 34 -6.09 -3.99 -9.56
C MET A 34 -5.52 -2.82 -8.78
N SER A 35 -6.23 -2.35 -7.76
CA SER A 35 -5.69 -1.38 -6.81
C SER A 35 -4.84 -2.09 -5.77
N VAL A 36 -3.52 -1.84 -5.77
CA VAL A 36 -2.57 -2.55 -4.93
C VAL A 36 -1.89 -1.58 -3.96
N GLY A 37 -1.68 -2.00 -2.72
CA GLY A 37 -0.84 -1.27 -1.76
C GLY A 37 -1.55 -0.23 -0.90
N ILE A 38 -2.89 -0.12 -0.97
CA ILE A 38 -3.68 0.94 -0.31
C ILE A 38 -3.40 1.01 1.21
N PHE A 39 -3.28 -0.15 1.86
CA PHE A 39 -3.02 -0.25 3.29
C PHE A 39 -1.72 -1.00 3.61
N ALA A 40 -0.81 -1.10 2.65
CA ALA A 40 0.36 -1.97 2.74
C ALA A 40 1.57 -1.35 3.48
N TRP A 41 1.45 -0.20 4.17
CA TRP A 41 2.62 0.47 4.77
C TRP A 41 3.37 -0.47 5.72
N ALA A 42 2.66 -1.17 6.61
CA ALA A 42 3.30 -2.10 7.53
C ALA A 42 3.98 -3.30 6.83
N ALA A 43 3.52 -3.67 5.63
CA ALA A 43 4.13 -4.72 4.81
C ALA A 43 5.31 -4.21 3.98
N LEU A 44 5.33 -2.92 3.62
CA LEU A 44 6.39 -2.25 2.85
C LEU A 44 7.53 -1.74 3.75
N GLU A 45 7.22 -1.32 4.97
CA GLU A 45 8.17 -0.77 5.95
C GLU A 45 7.83 -1.32 7.35
N PRO A 46 8.10 -2.61 7.62
CA PRO A 46 7.75 -3.25 8.89
C PRO A 46 8.45 -2.64 10.10
N GLU A 47 9.65 -2.08 9.89
CA GLU A 47 10.38 -1.27 10.84
C GLU A 47 10.88 0.00 10.16
N GLU A 48 11.00 1.08 10.94
CA GLU A 48 11.37 2.37 10.39
C GLU A 48 12.69 2.33 9.60
N GLY A 49 12.62 2.70 8.32
CA GLY A 49 13.76 2.71 7.42
C GLY A 49 14.12 1.34 6.82
N ARG A 50 13.55 0.22 7.30
CA ARG A 50 13.71 -1.10 6.66
C ARG A 50 12.55 -1.32 5.70
N PHE A 51 12.84 -1.25 4.40
CA PHE A 51 11.85 -1.47 3.35
C PHE A 51 11.91 -2.88 2.76
N GLU A 52 10.74 -3.47 2.52
CA GLU A 52 10.56 -4.81 1.98
C GLU A 52 9.64 -4.75 0.76
N PHE A 53 10.21 -4.49 -0.42
CA PHE A 53 9.47 -4.36 -1.69
C PHE A 53 9.34 -5.65 -2.49
N GLY A 54 10.10 -6.70 -2.15
CA GLY A 54 10.21 -7.90 -3.01
C GLY A 54 8.86 -8.58 -3.30
N TRP A 55 7.94 -8.59 -2.34
CA TRP A 55 6.59 -9.12 -2.57
C TRP A 55 5.77 -8.26 -3.55
N LEU A 56 5.95 -6.92 -3.51
CA LEU A 56 5.22 -6.03 -4.41
C LEU A 56 5.82 -6.09 -5.81
N ASP A 57 7.15 -6.26 -5.93
CA ASP A 57 7.81 -6.52 -7.21
C ASP A 57 7.19 -7.75 -7.90
N GLU A 58 7.09 -8.87 -7.18
CA GLU A 58 6.52 -10.10 -7.71
C GLU A 58 5.06 -9.94 -8.15
N ILE A 59 4.25 -9.19 -7.40
CA ILE A 59 2.85 -8.91 -7.79
C ILE A 59 2.79 -8.03 -9.05
N MET A 60 3.65 -7.02 -9.17
CA MET A 60 3.69 -6.15 -10.35
C MET A 60 4.09 -6.93 -11.60
N ASP A 61 5.05 -7.85 -11.49
CA ASP A 61 5.46 -8.76 -12.56
C ASP A 61 4.31 -9.68 -12.97
N ARG A 62 3.67 -10.34 -11.99
CA ARG A 62 2.52 -11.23 -12.22
C ARG A 62 1.36 -10.53 -12.90
N LEU A 63 1.04 -9.28 -12.51
CA LEU A 63 0.01 -8.50 -13.19
C LEU A 63 0.36 -8.27 -14.66
N THR A 64 1.62 -7.90 -14.94
CA THR A 64 2.12 -7.72 -16.31
C THR A 64 1.98 -9.00 -17.14
N GLU A 65 2.42 -10.13 -16.60
CA GLU A 65 2.32 -11.46 -17.25
C GLU A 65 0.87 -11.89 -17.48
N ASN A 66 -0.06 -11.43 -16.65
CA ASN A 66 -1.49 -11.68 -16.80
C ASN A 66 -2.21 -10.70 -17.73
N GLY A 67 -1.48 -9.74 -18.32
CA GLY A 67 -2.07 -8.69 -19.15
C GLY A 67 -2.97 -7.73 -18.37
N ALA A 68 -2.72 -7.61 -17.06
CA ALA A 68 -3.44 -6.74 -16.14
C ALA A 68 -2.57 -5.57 -15.69
N TYR A 69 -3.23 -4.54 -15.17
CA TYR A 69 -2.59 -3.32 -14.71
C TYR A 69 -2.71 -3.14 -13.20
N ALA A 70 -1.75 -2.42 -12.62
CA ALA A 70 -1.78 -1.93 -11.26
C ALA A 70 -2.24 -0.46 -11.22
N VAL A 71 -3.25 -0.21 -10.38
CA VAL A 71 -3.59 1.10 -9.84
C VAL A 71 -2.84 1.22 -8.51
N LEU A 72 -1.58 1.68 -8.57
CA LEU A 72 -0.66 1.59 -7.44
C LEU A 72 -0.95 2.69 -6.42
N ALA A 73 -1.28 2.29 -5.20
CA ALA A 73 -1.69 3.22 -4.16
C ALA A 73 -0.51 3.69 -3.30
N THR A 74 -0.61 4.93 -2.82
CA THR A 74 0.24 5.42 -1.73
C THR A 74 -0.34 5.00 -0.37
N PRO A 75 0.45 4.42 0.56
CA PRO A 75 -0.12 3.67 1.69
C PRO A 75 -0.48 4.56 2.89
N SER A 76 -0.72 5.85 2.68
CA SER A 76 -1.01 6.83 3.75
C SER A 76 -2.36 6.61 4.44
N GLY A 77 -3.21 5.70 3.93
CA GLY A 77 -4.49 5.38 4.53
C GLY A 77 -4.37 4.80 5.94
N ALA A 78 -3.33 4.00 6.20
CA ALA A 78 -3.06 3.39 7.50
C ALA A 78 -1.55 3.37 7.80
N ARG A 79 -1.16 4.05 8.88
CA ARG A 79 0.22 4.13 9.34
C ARG A 79 0.61 2.90 10.19
N PRO A 80 1.85 2.41 10.12
CA PRO A 80 2.31 1.32 10.98
C PRO A 80 2.24 1.67 12.48
N ALA A 81 2.14 0.64 13.32
CA ALA A 81 2.12 0.80 14.77
C ALA A 81 3.39 1.48 15.31
N TRP A 82 4.57 1.10 14.78
CA TRP A 82 5.85 1.68 15.19
C TRP A 82 5.87 3.21 15.01
N MET A 83 5.24 3.73 13.96
CA MET A 83 5.21 5.16 13.69
C MET A 83 4.35 5.90 14.71
N SER A 84 3.20 5.33 15.07
CA SER A 84 2.33 5.93 16.08
C SER A 84 2.98 5.90 17.47
N ALA A 85 3.72 4.84 17.79
CA ALA A 85 4.44 4.71 19.04
C ALA A 85 5.61 5.70 19.15
N LYS A 86 6.42 5.83 18.09
CA LYS A 86 7.59 6.71 18.07
C LYS A 86 7.23 8.19 17.89
N TYR A 87 6.18 8.49 17.13
CA TYR A 87 5.77 9.84 16.76
C TYR A 87 4.30 10.12 17.13
N PRO A 88 3.97 10.34 18.41
CA PRO A 88 2.58 10.56 18.83
C PRO A 88 1.89 11.77 18.15
N GLU A 89 2.67 12.72 17.59
CA GLU A 89 2.14 13.86 16.85
C GLU A 89 1.36 13.48 15.57
N VAL A 90 1.57 12.27 15.04
CA VAL A 90 0.83 11.78 13.87
C VAL A 90 -0.62 11.39 14.24
N LEU A 91 -0.93 11.25 15.52
CA LEU A 91 -2.27 10.92 16.03
C LEU A 91 -3.13 12.19 16.13
N ARG A 92 -4.34 12.16 15.55
CA ARG A 92 -5.29 13.28 15.62
C ARG A 92 -5.70 13.60 17.06
N VAL A 93 -6.07 14.86 17.28
CA VAL A 93 -6.87 15.30 18.43
C VAL A 93 -8.31 15.45 17.95
N GLN A 94 -9.26 14.86 18.67
CA GLN A 94 -10.69 15.01 18.38
C GLN A 94 -11.21 16.40 18.81
N ALA A 95 -12.44 16.74 18.41
CA ALA A 95 -13.05 18.03 18.74
C ALA A 95 -13.14 18.30 20.26
N ASN A 96 -13.30 17.24 21.06
CA ASN A 96 -13.32 17.28 22.53
C ASN A 96 -11.91 17.40 23.17
N ARG A 97 -10.88 17.68 22.35
CA ARG A 97 -9.47 17.82 22.76
C ARG A 97 -8.78 16.53 23.24
N GLN A 98 -9.42 15.38 23.09
CA GLN A 98 -8.79 14.09 23.37
C GLN A 98 -7.92 13.63 22.20
N ARG A 99 -6.69 13.21 22.51
CA ARG A 99 -5.79 12.54 21.56
C ARG A 99 -6.31 11.13 21.30
N ILE A 100 -6.37 10.71 20.03
CA ILE A 100 -6.66 9.32 19.71
C ILE A 100 -5.46 8.42 20.03
N LEU A 101 -5.71 7.14 20.32
CA LEU A 101 -4.67 6.12 20.35
C LEU A 101 -4.39 5.59 18.92
N HIS A 102 -3.36 4.75 18.79
CA HIS A 102 -3.13 3.99 17.56
C HIS A 102 -4.32 3.08 17.22
N GLY A 103 -4.54 2.82 15.94
CA GLY A 103 -5.62 1.97 15.42
C GLY A 103 -6.49 2.68 14.39
N VAL A 104 -7.44 1.93 13.83
CA VAL A 104 -8.32 2.31 12.72
C VAL A 104 -7.54 2.89 11.52
N ARG A 105 -8.21 3.61 10.61
CA ARG A 105 -7.62 4.17 9.38
C ARG A 105 -8.09 5.60 9.13
N HIS A 106 -7.45 6.29 8.19
CA HIS A 106 -7.81 7.64 7.72
C HIS A 106 -7.86 8.72 8.82
N ASN A 107 -7.09 8.51 9.89
CA ASN A 107 -7.14 9.27 11.14
C ASN A 107 -5.78 9.91 11.50
N HIS A 108 -4.92 10.17 10.51
CA HIS A 108 -3.64 10.85 10.71
C HIS A 108 -3.78 12.36 10.89
N CYS A 109 -2.91 12.99 11.68
CA CYS A 109 -2.81 14.44 11.78
C CYS A 109 -2.28 15.02 10.46
N TYR A 110 -3.12 15.74 9.72
CA TYR A 110 -2.79 16.37 8.43
C TYR A 110 -1.76 17.52 8.50
N THR A 111 -1.41 18.00 9.69
CA THR A 111 -0.42 19.08 9.90
C THR A 111 0.89 18.57 10.48
N SER A 112 1.00 17.28 10.85
CA SER A 112 2.24 16.73 11.41
C SER A 112 3.35 16.80 10.35
N PRO A 113 4.47 17.50 10.62
CA PRO A 113 5.62 17.50 9.70
C PRO A 113 6.21 16.11 9.57
N ILE A 114 6.21 15.30 10.65
CA ILE A 114 6.68 13.92 10.60
C ILE A 114 5.82 13.07 9.67
N TYR A 115 4.48 13.16 9.76
CA TYR A 115 3.62 12.36 8.90
C TYR A 115 3.80 12.73 7.42
N ARG A 116 3.89 14.04 7.11
CA ARG A 116 4.15 14.54 5.76
C ARG A 116 5.50 14.09 5.22
N GLU A 117 6.53 14.09 6.05
CA GLU A 117 7.86 13.64 5.64
C GLU A 117 7.89 12.12 5.41
N LYS A 118 7.28 11.34 6.30
CA LYS A 118 7.22 9.88 6.17
C LYS A 118 6.41 9.44 4.95
N THR A 119 5.26 10.07 4.68
CA THR A 119 4.49 9.78 3.46
C THR A 119 5.29 10.18 2.22
N ARG A 120 5.99 11.33 2.23
CA ARG A 120 6.88 11.73 1.12
C ARG A 120 7.98 10.70 0.87
N ILE A 121 8.62 10.17 1.91
CA ILE A 121 9.68 9.15 1.78
C ILE A 121 9.15 7.89 1.11
N ILE A 122 8.05 7.31 1.60
CA ILE A 122 7.53 6.06 1.02
C ILE A 122 6.96 6.28 -0.39
N ASN A 123 6.31 7.43 -0.64
CA ASN A 123 5.81 7.77 -1.97
C ASN A 123 6.96 7.92 -2.98
N LEU A 124 8.07 8.55 -2.58
CA LEU A 124 9.24 8.67 -3.43
C LEU A 124 9.86 7.30 -3.73
N LYS A 125 9.96 6.41 -2.73
CA LYS A 125 10.48 5.04 -2.94
C LYS A 125 9.61 4.22 -3.89
N LEU A 126 8.29 4.31 -3.75
CA LEU A 126 7.35 3.67 -4.68
C LEU A 126 7.53 4.23 -6.10
N ALA A 127 7.60 5.55 -6.24
CA ALA A 127 7.78 6.19 -7.55
C ALA A 127 9.13 5.82 -8.18
N GLU A 128 10.23 5.90 -7.44
CA GLU A 128 11.57 5.54 -7.92
C GLU A 128 11.63 4.09 -8.40
N ARG A 129 10.94 3.17 -7.70
CA ARG A 129 10.96 1.74 -8.02
C ARG A 129 10.02 1.36 -9.16
N TYR A 130 8.82 1.95 -9.22
CA TYR A 130 7.75 1.47 -10.12
C TYR A 130 7.34 2.43 -11.24
N LYS A 131 7.88 3.66 -11.32
CA LYS A 131 7.47 4.66 -12.34
C LYS A 131 7.52 4.14 -13.79
N ASP A 132 8.45 3.24 -14.10
CA ASP A 132 8.68 2.69 -15.44
C ASP A 132 8.18 1.24 -15.56
N HIS A 133 7.52 0.70 -14.52
CA HIS A 133 7.05 -0.68 -14.51
C HIS A 133 5.85 -0.86 -15.46
N PRO A 134 5.83 -1.86 -16.36
CA PRO A 134 4.77 -2.02 -17.35
C PRO A 134 3.34 -2.17 -16.77
N ALA A 135 3.19 -2.85 -15.62
CA ALA A 135 1.92 -2.91 -14.92
C ALA A 135 1.42 -1.54 -14.40
N LEU A 136 2.27 -0.55 -14.12
CA LEU A 136 1.82 0.72 -13.53
C LEU A 136 0.94 1.49 -14.52
N LEU A 137 -0.35 1.65 -14.19
CA LEU A 137 -1.30 2.40 -15.01
C LEU A 137 -1.58 3.79 -14.44
N VAL A 138 -1.84 3.88 -13.14
CA VAL A 138 -2.18 5.13 -12.46
C VAL A 138 -1.86 5.03 -10.97
N TRP A 139 -1.64 6.18 -10.33
CA TRP A 139 -1.48 6.28 -8.88
C TRP A 139 -2.82 6.49 -8.19
N HIS A 140 -3.04 5.76 -7.09
CA HIS A 140 -4.17 5.93 -6.17
C HIS A 140 -3.77 6.66 -4.89
#